data_AF-A0A535TWG4-F1
#
_entry.id   AF-A0A535TWG4-F1
#
_cell.length_a   1.000
_cell.length_b   1.000
_cell.length_c   1.000
_cell.angle_alpha   90.00
_cell.angle_beta   90.00
_cell.angle_gamma   90.00
#
_symmetry.space_group_name_H-M   'P 1'
#
loop_
_entity.id
_entity.type
_entity.pdbx_description
1 polymer ?
#
loop_
_entity_poly.entity_id
_entity_poly.type
_entity_poly.pdbx_seq_one_letter_code
_entity_poly.pdbx_strand_id
1 'polypeptide(L)'
;MLALALLVVGVQVVSVGRSQGFAAPDKVLILSTTISGGISSTEANEAAAKGFAVDIVDPTAWSALTPAQFSSYRAIVLGDPTCSGAYSAAAATATATTWEPLLNGNVII
;
A
#
# COMPACT_ATOMS: atom_id res chain seq x y z
N MET A 1 -39.40 -31.23 49.58
CA MET A 1 -38.12 -30.71 49.07
C MET A 1 -38.38 -30.18 47.66
N LEU A 2 -38.58 -28.87 47.54
CA LEU A 2 -38.81 -28.17 46.27
C LEU A 2 -37.42 -27.80 45.70
N ALA A 3 -37.09 -28.24 44.48
CA ALA A 3 -35.93 -27.74 43.75
C ALA A 3 -36.44 -26.92 42.56
N LEU A 4 -36.22 -25.59 42.63
CA LEU A 4 -36.55 -24.61 41.62
C LEU A 4 -35.46 -24.64 40.54
N ALA A 5 -35.81 -24.98 39.30
CA ALA A 5 -34.90 -24.95 38.17
C ALA A 5 -34.63 -23.50 37.73
N LEU A 6 -33.39 -23.03 37.87
CA LEU A 6 -32.95 -21.72 37.39
C LEU A 6 -32.40 -21.88 35.97
N LEU A 7 -33.16 -21.45 34.97
CA LEU A 7 -32.71 -21.37 33.58
C LEU A 7 -31.81 -20.14 33.43
N VAL A 8 -30.50 -20.33 33.35
CA VAL A 8 -29.56 -19.24 33.04
C VAL A 8 -29.55 -19.05 31.53
N VAL A 9 -30.19 -17.98 31.05
CA VAL A 9 -30.07 -17.56 29.65
C VAL A 9 -28.70 -16.91 29.47
N GLY A 10 -27.77 -17.65 28.85
CA GLY A 10 -26.42 -17.17 28.58
C GLY A 10 -26.43 -16.04 27.56
N VAL A 11 -26.14 -14.82 28.00
CA VAL A 11 -25.87 -13.68 27.11
C VAL A 11 -24.61 -14.00 26.29
N GLN A 12 -24.79 -14.25 25.00
CA GLN A 12 -23.66 -14.40 24.08
C GLN A 12 -23.06 -13.02 23.85
N VAL A 13 -21.85 -12.79 24.35
CA VAL A 13 -21.05 -11.62 24.00
C VAL A 13 -20.65 -11.79 22.53
N VAL A 14 -21.34 -11.08 21.63
CA VAL A 14 -20.91 -10.97 20.24
C VAL A 14 -19.67 -10.09 20.25
N SER A 15 -18.50 -10.71 20.26
CA SER A 15 -17.25 -10.02 19.95
C SER A 15 -17.36 -9.51 18.52
N VAL A 16 -17.70 -8.23 18.37
CA VAL A 16 -17.47 -7.50 17.12
C VAL A 16 -15.96 -7.52 16.92
N GLY A 17 -15.49 -8.51 16.16
CA GLY A 17 -14.15 -8.49 15.61
C GLY A 17 -14.07 -7.22 14.80
N ARG A 18 -13.31 -6.24 15.28
CA ARG A 18 -12.78 -5.22 14.38
C ARG A 18 -12.11 -6.03 13.28
N SER A 19 -12.58 -5.89 12.04
CA SER A 19 -11.76 -6.25 10.89
C SER A 19 -10.47 -5.48 11.12
N GLN A 20 -9.43 -6.20 11.56
CA GLN A 20 -8.09 -5.70 11.54
C GLN A 20 -7.81 -5.60 10.05
N GLY A 21 -8.17 -4.45 9.44
CA GLY A 21 -7.50 -4.04 8.22
C GLY A 21 -6.03 -4.16 8.57
N PHE A 22 -5.31 -5.04 7.88
CA PHE A 22 -3.86 -5.07 7.99
C PHE A 22 -3.45 -3.61 7.81
N ALA A 23 -2.86 -3.00 8.85
CA ALA A 23 -2.32 -1.67 8.68
C ALA A 23 -1.40 -1.79 7.47
N ALA A 24 -1.71 -1.04 6.41
CA ALA A 24 -0.82 -0.90 5.27
C ALA A 24 0.58 -0.70 5.87
N PRO A 25 1.58 -1.55 5.59
CA PRO A 25 2.93 -1.24 6.00
C PRO A 25 3.20 0.24 5.72
N ASP A 26 3.80 0.96 6.68
CA ASP A 26 4.16 2.38 6.52
C ASP A 26 5.34 2.49 5.54
N LYS A 27 5.05 2.11 4.30
CA LYS A 27 5.95 1.88 3.19
C LYS A 27 5.45 2.61 1.96
N VAL A 28 6.39 3.20 1.24
CA VAL A 28 6.20 3.81 -0.07
C VAL A 28 6.77 2.89 -1.14
N LEU A 29 6.00 2.66 -2.21
CA LEU A 29 6.46 1.92 -3.38
C LEU A 29 7.00 2.91 -4.42
N ILE A 30 8.21 2.66 -4.94
CA ILE A 30 8.83 3.46 -6.00
C ILE A 30 9.22 2.58 -7.19
N LEU A 31 8.85 2.99 -8.40
CA LEU A 31 9.31 2.31 -9.62
C LEU A 31 10.75 2.74 -9.95
N SER A 32 11.68 1.80 -9.94
CA SER A 32 13.13 2.09 -10.03
C SER A 32 13.53 2.87 -11.28
N THR A 33 12.86 2.64 -12.40
CA THR A 33 13.13 3.32 -13.68
C THR A 33 12.68 4.77 -13.71
N THR A 34 11.92 5.22 -12.70
CA THR A 34 11.41 6.59 -12.57
C THR A 34 12.22 7.44 -11.61
N ILE A 35 13.36 6.96 -11.11
CA ILE A 35 14.22 7.71 -10.19
C ILE A 35 15.70 7.56 -10.57
N SER A 36 16.53 8.50 -10.10
CA SER A 36 17.98 8.44 -10.25
C SER A 36 18.65 8.24 -8.90
N GLY A 37 19.60 7.29 -8.82
CA GLY A 37 20.36 7.01 -7.60
C GLY A 37 19.71 6.00 -6.64
N GLY A 38 18.57 5.39 -7.01
CA GLY A 38 17.93 4.32 -6.23
C GLY A 38 17.54 4.80 -4.83
N ILE A 39 17.99 4.11 -3.78
CA ILE A 39 17.67 4.49 -2.39
C ILE A 39 18.20 5.87 -1.99
N SER A 40 19.21 6.38 -2.71
CA SER A 40 19.76 7.72 -2.52
C SER A 40 19.05 8.79 -3.35
N SER A 41 17.94 8.46 -4.05
CA SER A 41 17.18 9.44 -4.81
C SER A 41 16.49 10.45 -3.89
N THR A 42 16.12 11.62 -4.43
CA THR A 42 15.37 12.63 -3.70
C THR A 42 14.06 12.04 -3.14
N GLU A 43 13.33 11.29 -3.94
CA GLU A 43 12.05 10.68 -3.56
C GLU A 43 12.20 9.68 -2.41
N ALA A 44 13.20 8.81 -2.48
CA ALA A 44 13.48 7.83 -1.43
C ALA A 44 13.91 8.51 -0.12
N ASN A 45 14.78 9.52 -0.21
CA ASN A 45 15.24 10.29 0.95
C ASN A 45 14.09 11.08 1.59
N GLU A 46 13.21 11.70 0.81
CA GLU A 46 12.05 12.45 1.32
C GLU A 46 11.02 11.52 1.98
N ALA A 47 10.77 10.34 1.42
CA ALA A 47 9.91 9.34 2.04
C ALA A 47 10.49 8.88 3.39
N ALA A 48 11.79 8.58 3.44
CA ALA A 48 12.50 8.20 4.65
C ALA A 48 12.51 9.33 5.70
N ALA A 49 12.73 10.59 5.29
CA ALA A 49 12.70 11.76 6.17
C ALA A 49 11.32 11.96 6.83
N LYS A 50 10.25 11.49 6.18
CA LYS A 50 8.88 11.49 6.72
C LYS A 50 8.56 10.24 7.56
N GLY A 51 9.52 9.35 7.78
CA GLY A 51 9.39 8.16 8.61
C GLY A 51 8.82 6.93 7.90
N PHE A 52 8.68 6.97 6.57
CA PHE A 52 8.23 5.81 5.80
C PHE A 52 9.41 4.92 5.41
N ALA A 53 9.22 3.61 5.45
CA ALA A 53 10.11 2.69 4.75
C ALA A 53 9.88 2.79 3.23
N VAL A 54 10.86 2.36 2.43
CA VAL A 54 10.82 2.50 0.97
C VAL A 54 11.10 1.15 0.32
N ASP A 55 10.19 0.72 -0.54
CA ASP A 55 10.40 -0.42 -1.43
C ASP A 55 10.60 0.12 -2.86
N ILE A 56 11.81 -0.04 -3.38
CA ILE A 56 12.14 0.31 -4.77
C ILE A 56 12.10 -0.98 -5.58
N VAL A 57 11.22 -1.04 -6.58
CA VAL A 57 11.01 -2.23 -7.38
C VAL A 57 11.34 -1.98 -8.85
N ASP A 58 11.87 -3.01 -9.52
CA ASP A 58 12.07 -2.96 -10.96
C ASP A 58 10.75 -3.15 -11.74
N PRO A 59 10.72 -2.90 -13.06
CA PRO A 59 9.53 -3.08 -13.89
C PRO A 59 8.90 -4.47 -13.83
N THR A 60 9.71 -5.53 -13.67
CA THR A 60 9.23 -6.91 -13.62
C THR A 60 8.51 -7.17 -12.30
N ALA A 61 9.12 -6.78 -11.18
CA ALA A 61 8.52 -6.87 -9.86
C ALA A 61 7.25 -6.02 -9.75
N TRP A 62 7.27 -4.78 -10.26
CA TRP A 62 6.09 -3.92 -10.32
C TRP A 62 4.92 -4.59 -11.06
N SER A 63 5.20 -5.15 -12.24
CA SER A 63 4.16 -5.74 -13.10
C SER A 63 3.59 -7.05 -12.52
N ALA A 64 4.27 -7.66 -11.56
CA ALA A 64 3.80 -8.84 -10.85
C ALA A 64 2.94 -8.51 -9.62
N LEU A 65 2.85 -7.23 -9.21
CA LEU A 65 2.06 -6.84 -8.06
C LEU A 65 0.56 -6.96 -8.36
N THR A 66 -0.15 -7.60 -7.44
CA THR A 66 -1.61 -7.72 -7.44
C THR A 66 -2.27 -6.48 -6.84
N PRO A 67 -3.59 -6.27 -7.06
CA PRO A 67 -4.31 -5.16 -6.41
C PRO A 67 -4.16 -5.14 -4.88
N ALA A 68 -4.21 -6.31 -4.23
CA ALA A 68 -4.05 -6.41 -2.78
C ALA A 68 -2.64 -6.05 -2.30
N GLN A 69 -1.62 -6.27 -3.12
CA GLN A 69 -0.25 -5.85 -2.81
C GLN A 69 -0.07 -4.35 -3.04
N PHE A 70 -0.61 -3.78 -4.12
CA PHE A 70 -0.61 -2.32 -4.31
C PHE A 70 -1.33 -1.59 -3.18
N SER A 71 -2.50 -2.06 -2.74
CA SER A 71 -3.25 -1.44 -1.64
C SER A 71 -2.60 -1.56 -0.26
N SER A 72 -1.56 -2.39 -0.13
CA SER A 72 -0.78 -2.49 1.10
C SER A 72 0.21 -1.33 1.28
N TYR A 73 0.53 -0.57 0.22
CA TYR A 73 1.44 0.56 0.32
C TYR A 73 0.71 1.84 0.75
N ARG A 74 1.41 2.68 1.51
CA ARG A 74 0.90 3.99 1.94
C ARG A 74 0.86 5.00 0.80
N ALA A 75 1.80 4.89 -0.13
CA ALA A 75 1.86 5.72 -1.34
C ALA A 75 2.60 4.98 -2.46
N ILE A 76 2.31 5.42 -3.68
CA ILE A 76 3.03 5.07 -4.91
C ILE A 76 3.75 6.33 -5.37
N VAL A 77 5.03 6.21 -5.74
CA VAL A 77 5.82 7.30 -6.31
C VAL A 77 6.37 6.89 -7.67
N LEU A 78 6.09 7.72 -8.67
CA LEU A 78 6.67 7.69 -10.00
C LEU A 78 7.39 9.02 -10.19
N GLY A 79 8.72 9.02 -10.18
CA GLY A 79 9.51 10.24 -10.35
C GLY A 79 9.66 10.65 -11.82
N ASP A 80 10.26 11.83 -12.03
CA ASP A 80 10.70 12.30 -13.34
C ASP A 80 12.15 12.80 -13.26
N PRO A 81 13.13 11.91 -13.39
CA PRO A 81 14.51 12.26 -13.10
C PRO A 81 15.22 12.90 -14.30
N THR A 82 14.62 12.88 -15.50
CA THR A 82 15.32 13.26 -16.75
C THR A 82 14.43 13.92 -17.81
N CYS A 83 13.19 14.30 -17.48
CA CYS A 83 12.22 14.87 -18.43
C CYS A 83 11.92 13.97 -19.65
N SER A 84 12.20 12.67 -19.57
CA SER A 84 11.98 11.66 -20.64
C SER A 84 10.72 10.81 -20.41
N GLY A 85 9.77 11.38 -19.65
CA GLY A 85 8.86 10.71 -18.71
C GLY A 85 7.95 9.57 -19.18
N ALA A 86 7.79 9.29 -20.47
CA ALA A 86 6.92 8.19 -20.91
C ALA A 86 7.61 6.82 -20.80
N TYR A 87 8.91 6.73 -21.11
CA TYR A 87 9.61 5.44 -21.15
C TYR A 87 9.99 4.94 -19.75
N SER A 88 10.35 5.85 -18.85
CA SER A 88 10.69 5.53 -17.45
C SER A 88 9.51 4.95 -16.69
N ALA A 89 8.28 5.33 -17.03
CA ALA A 89 7.05 4.92 -16.35
C ALA A 89 6.29 3.78 -17.07
N ALA A 90 6.87 3.15 -18.11
CA ALA A 90 6.15 2.21 -18.97
C ALA A 90 5.43 1.07 -18.22
N ALA A 91 6.05 0.49 -17.19
CA ALA A 91 5.43 -0.55 -16.37
C ALA A 91 4.23 -0.04 -15.57
N ALA A 92 4.32 1.18 -15.02
CA ALA A 92 3.22 1.81 -14.30
C ALA A 92 2.05 2.11 -15.25
N THR A 93 2.33 2.63 -16.45
CA THR A 93 1.30 2.87 -17.48
C THR A 93 0.64 1.56 -17.93
N ALA A 94 1.42 0.51 -18.18
CA ALA A 94 0.90 -0.78 -18.65
C ALA A 94 -0.01 -1.48 -17.61
N THR A 95 0.18 -1.18 -16.32
CA THR A 95 -0.57 -1.79 -15.21
C THR A 95 -1.50 -0.80 -14.50
N ALA A 96 -1.72 0.39 -15.07
CA ALA A 96 -2.53 1.47 -14.52
C ALA A 96 -3.89 1.00 -14.00
N THR A 97 -4.59 0.17 -14.77
CA THR A 97 -5.90 -0.41 -14.40
C THR A 97 -5.88 -1.29 -13.16
N THR A 98 -4.70 -1.70 -12.68
CA THR A 98 -4.52 -2.53 -11.48
C THR A 98 -4.35 -1.67 -10.22
N TRP A 99 -3.64 -0.54 -10.31
CA TRP A 99 -3.28 0.27 -9.14
C TRP A 99 -4.01 1.61 -9.05
N GLU A 100 -4.37 2.26 -10.17
CA GLU A 100 -5.07 3.55 -10.15
C GLU A 100 -6.42 3.51 -9.41
N PRO A 101 -7.27 2.47 -9.58
CA PRO A 101 -8.55 2.39 -8.87
C PRO A 101 -8.42 2.25 -7.34
N LEU A 102 -7.22 1.93 -6.85
CA LEU A 102 -6.93 1.73 -5.43
C LEU A 102 -6.49 3.02 -4.74
N LEU A 103 -6.16 4.07 -5.51
CA LEU A 103 -5.76 5.36 -4.97
C LEU A 103 -6.95 6.01 -4.26
N ASN A 104 -6.84 6.17 -2.95
CA ASN A 104 -7.86 6.77 -2.09
C ASN A 104 -7.37 8.04 -1.37
N GLY A 105 -6.15 8.48 -1.69
CA GLY A 105 -5.50 9.67 -1.14
C GLY A 105 -5.29 10.77 -2.18
N ASN A 106 -4.46 11.74 -1.83
CA ASN A 106 -4.11 12.84 -2.72
C ASN A 106 -3.28 12.33 -3.90
N VAL A 107 -3.61 12.78 -5.11
CA VAL A 107 -2.81 12.61 -6.31
C VAL A 107 -2.16 13.95 -6.63
N ILE A 108 -0.83 13.97 -6.77
CA ILE A 108 -0.02 15.17 -7.05
C ILE A 108 0.76 14.89 -8.33
N ILE A 109 0.75 15.85 -9.27
CA ILE A 109 1.39 15.78 -10.59
C ILE A 109 2.29 17.00 -10.75
#